data_AF-A0A1Z9C8U6-F1
#
_entry.id   AF-A0A1Z9C8U6-F1
#
_cell.length_a   1.000
_cell.length_b   1.000
_cell.length_c   1.000
_cell.angle_alpha   90.00
_cell.angle_beta   90.00
_cell.angle_gamma   90.00
#
_symmetry.space_group_name_H-M   'P 1'
#
loop_
_entity.id
_entity.type
_entity.pdbx_description
1 polymer ?
#
loop_
_entity_poly.entity_id
_entity_poly.type
_entity_poly.pdbx_seq_one_letter_code
_entity_poly.pdbx_strand_id
1 'polypeptide(L)'
;MADDLGFADLGCYGSEIRTPNLDALAAKGLRFSQFYNTAKCHSSRVSLLTGLYCDQAGGATLTRGATIAEALGKAGYFTTMV
;
A
#
# COMPACT_ATOMS: atom_id res chain seq x y z
N MET A 1 0.37 3.81 5.16
CA MET A 1 -0.64 2.83 4.72
C MET A 1 -1.72 2.79 5.78
N ALA A 2 -3.01 2.84 5.41
CA ALA A 2 -4.11 2.64 6.35
C ALA A 2 -4.39 1.13 6.51
N ASP A 3 -4.92 0.73 7.67
CA ASP A 3 -5.37 -0.65 7.93
C ASP A 3 -6.89 -0.70 7.83
N ASP A 4 -7.41 -1.70 7.11
CA ASP A 4 -8.85 -1.97 6.91
C ASP A 4 -9.72 -0.79 6.42
N LEU A 5 -9.13 0.17 5.71
CA LEU A 5 -9.87 1.27 5.07
C LEU A 5 -10.65 0.76 3.84
N GLY A 6 -11.97 0.84 3.88
CA GLY A 6 -12.86 0.45 2.80
C GLY A 6 -12.82 1.42 1.62
N PHE A 7 -13.13 0.90 0.42
CA PHE A 7 -13.16 1.70 -0.81
C PHE A 7 -14.15 2.88 -0.71
N ALA A 8 -15.31 2.65 -0.07
CA ALA A 8 -16.37 3.64 0.10
C ALA A 8 -16.27 4.46 1.40
N ASP A 9 -15.12 4.45 2.08
CA ASP A 9 -14.91 5.22 3.31
C ASP A 9 -14.33 6.63 3.05
N LEU A 10 -13.94 6.92 1.81
CA LEU A 10 -13.38 8.21 1.40
C LEU A 10 -14.39 9.02 0.58
N GLY A 11 -14.52 10.30 0.89
CA GLY A 11 -15.41 11.24 0.18
C GLY A 11 -15.14 11.26 -1.32
N CYS A 12 -13.87 11.19 -1.73
CA CYS A 12 -13.47 11.13 -3.14
C CYS A 12 -13.90 9.84 -3.86
N TYR A 13 -14.36 8.81 -3.16
CA TYR A 13 -15.00 7.60 -3.71
C TYR A 13 -16.51 7.53 -3.43
N GLY A 14 -17.12 8.61 -2.93
CA GLY A 14 -18.56 8.72 -2.71
C GLY A 14 -19.02 8.46 -1.28
N SER A 15 -18.10 8.43 -0.31
CA SER A 15 -18.46 8.29 1.11
C SER A 15 -19.17 9.51 1.68
N GLU A 16 -19.96 9.29 2.73
CA GLU A 16 -20.50 10.31 3.63
C GLU A 16 -19.50 10.75 4.72
N ILE A 17 -18.42 9.99 4.93
CA ILE A 17 -17.36 10.33 5.89
C ILE A 17 -16.56 11.52 5.36
N ARG A 18 -16.39 12.55 6.18
CA ARG A 18 -15.63 13.75 5.82
C ARG A 18 -14.14 13.47 5.81
N THR A 19 -13.53 13.32 4.63
CA THR A 19 -12.09 13.07 4.44
C THR A 19 -11.39 14.18 3.64
N PRO A 20 -11.52 15.47 4.03
CA PRO A 20 -11.18 16.60 3.16
C PRO A 20 -9.71 16.64 2.69
N ASN A 21 -8.77 16.17 3.52
CA ASN A 21 -7.36 16.12 3.15
C ASN A 21 -7.06 15.06 2.09
N LEU A 22 -7.71 13.90 2.18
CA LEU A 22 -7.57 12.82 1.20
C LEU A 22 -8.30 13.16 -0.10
N ASP A 23 -9.44 13.84 0.00
CA ASP A 23 -10.19 14.31 -1.16
C ASP A 23 -9.41 15.38 -1.93
N ALA A 24 -8.77 16.30 -1.23
CA ALA A 24 -7.89 17.30 -1.84
C ALA A 24 -6.67 16.69 -2.52
N LEU A 25 -6.07 15.64 -1.93
CA LEU A 25 -4.98 14.90 -2.55
C LEU A 25 -5.43 14.21 -3.83
N ALA A 26 -6.60 13.55 -3.79
CA ALA A 26 -7.18 12.88 -4.96
C ALA A 26 -7.53 13.86 -6.09
N ALA A 27 -8.01 15.07 -5.77
CA ALA A 27 -8.36 16.10 -6.77
C ALA A 27 -7.13 16.73 -7.46
N LYS A 28 -5.96 16.70 -6.81
CA LYS A 28 -4.72 17.31 -7.31
C LYS A 28 -3.73 16.27 -7.88
N GLY A 29 -4.08 14.99 -7.84
CA GLY A 29 -3.21 13.89 -8.25
C GLY A 29 -3.90 12.92 -9.19
N LEU A 30 -3.45 11.67 -9.15
CA LEU A 30 -4.08 10.56 -9.85
C LEU A 30 -4.88 9.72 -8.85
N ARG A 31 -6.10 9.33 -9.24
CA ARG A 31 -7.00 8.49 -8.44
C ARG A 31 -7.30 7.21 -9.20
N PHE A 32 -6.98 6.07 -8.60
CA PHE A 32 -7.23 4.75 -9.19
C PHE A 32 -8.61 4.22 -8.79
N SER A 33 -9.50 4.03 -9.75
CA SER A 33 -10.82 3.39 -9.53
C SER A 33 -10.77 1.86 -9.52
N GLN A 34 -9.61 1.27 -9.85
CA GLN A 34 -9.39 -0.17 -10.02
C GLN A 34 -8.03 -0.57 -9.41
N PHE A 35 -7.88 -0.36 -8.10
CA PHE A 35 -6.71 -0.80 -7.32
C PHE A 35 -7.08 -2.01 -6.47
N TYR A 36 -6.23 -3.02 -6.47
CA TYR A 36 -6.47 -4.27 -5.75
C TYR A 36 -5.32 -4.58 -4.78
N ASN A 37 -5.69 -5.01 -3.58
CA ASN A 37 -4.79 -5.64 -2.62
C ASN A 37 -5.24 -7.11 -2.40
N THR A 38 -4.59 -7.82 -1.48
CA THR A 38 -5.06 -9.15 -1.07
C THR A 38 -6.06 -9.04 0.09
N ALA A 39 -6.78 -10.12 0.37
CA ALA A 39 -7.82 -10.15 1.40
C ALA A 39 -7.31 -10.12 2.86
N LYS A 40 -5.98 -10.13 3.11
CA LYS A 40 -5.40 -10.17 4.46
C LYS A 40 -4.23 -9.21 4.61
N CYS A 41 -4.09 -8.66 5.83
CA CYS A 41 -3.04 -7.70 6.18
C CYS A 41 -1.64 -8.23 5.81
N HIS A 42 -1.36 -9.49 6.15
CA HIS A 42 -0.09 -10.14 5.92
C HIS A 42 0.29 -10.20 4.44
N SER A 43 -0.53 -10.86 3.62
CA SER A 43 -0.26 -11.06 2.19
C SER A 43 -0.24 -9.75 1.41
N SER A 44 -1.05 -8.77 1.82
CA SER A 44 -1.06 -7.42 1.23
C SER A 44 0.25 -6.68 1.51
N ARG A 45 0.74 -6.73 2.76
CA ARG A 45 1.99 -6.08 3.16
C ARG A 45 3.20 -6.74 2.52
N VAL A 46 3.25 -8.07 2.46
CA VAL A 46 4.33 -8.79 1.75
C VAL A 46 4.38 -8.37 0.28
N SER A 47 3.23 -8.37 -0.40
CA SER A 47 3.20 -8.04 -1.81
C SER A 47 3.57 -6.58 -2.07
N LEU A 48 3.11 -5.66 -1.20
CA LEU A 48 3.47 -4.25 -1.26
C LEU A 48 4.98 -4.02 -1.07
N LEU A 49 5.59 -4.70 -0.09
CA LEU A 49 7.01 -4.50 0.22
C LEU A 49 7.94 -5.14 -0.80
N THR A 50 7.55 -6.24 -1.43
CA THR A 50 8.44 -7.01 -2.32
C THR A 50 8.15 -6.86 -3.81
N GLY A 51 6.95 -6.39 -4.17
CA GLY A 51 6.48 -6.40 -5.56
C GLY A 51 6.18 -7.80 -6.11
N LEU A 52 6.17 -8.83 -5.25
CA LEU A 52 5.90 -10.22 -5.60
C LEU A 52 4.58 -10.69 -4.98
N TYR A 53 3.96 -11.74 -5.53
CA TYR A 53 2.87 -12.39 -4.79
C TYR A 53 3.42 -13.00 -3.49
N CYS A 54 2.59 -13.00 -2.43
CA CYS A 54 2.98 -13.45 -1.09
C CYS A 54 3.71 -14.80 -1.08
N ASP A 55 3.20 -15.78 -1.82
CA ASP A 55 3.82 -17.09 -1.91
C ASP A 55 5.18 -17.04 -2.61
N GLN A 56 5.31 -16.25 -3.68
CA GLN A 56 6.59 -16.08 -4.39
C GLN A 56 7.66 -15.47 -3.49
N ALA A 57 7.29 -14.50 -2.65
CA ALA A 57 8.18 -13.85 -1.68
C ALA A 57 8.60 -14.76 -0.51
N GLY A 58 8.07 -15.99 -0.42
CA GLY A 58 8.36 -16.93 0.68
C GLY A 58 7.39 -16.81 1.84
N GLY A 59 6.19 -16.28 1.60
CA GLY A 59 5.16 -16.09 2.62
C GLY A 59 5.59 -15.07 3.67
N ALA A 60 5.24 -15.35 4.92
CA ALA A 60 5.42 -14.36 5.98
C ALA A 60 6.84 -14.05 6.40
N THR A 61 7.75 -14.96 6.09
CA THR A 61 9.15 -14.86 6.46
C THR A 61 9.96 -14.07 5.43
N LEU A 62 9.37 -13.65 4.30
CA LEU A 62 10.02 -12.84 3.25
C LEU A 62 11.34 -13.47 2.75
N THR A 63 11.45 -14.79 2.80
CA THR A 63 12.72 -15.51 2.54
C THR A 63 13.19 -15.44 1.08
N ARG A 64 12.36 -14.95 0.16
CA ARG A 64 12.62 -14.97 -1.29
C ARG A 64 12.36 -13.65 -2.02
N GLY A 65 12.34 -12.51 -1.32
CA GLY A 65 12.12 -11.20 -1.94
C GLY A 65 12.90 -10.08 -1.28
N ALA A 66 13.56 -9.24 -2.08
CA ALA A 66 14.09 -7.97 -1.60
C ALA A 66 12.95 -6.99 -1.35
N THR A 67 13.03 -6.26 -0.25
CA THR A 67 12.04 -5.23 0.09
C THR A 67 12.33 -3.92 -0.64
N ILE A 68 11.29 -3.10 -0.80
CA ILE A 68 11.40 -1.74 -1.33
C ILE A 68 12.36 -0.89 -0.50
N ALA A 69 12.44 -1.13 0.82
CA ALA A 69 13.41 -0.46 1.69
C ALA A 69 14.86 -0.82 1.32
N GLU A 70 15.17 -2.09 1.10
CA GLU A 70 16.51 -2.51 0.66
C GLU A 70 16.86 -1.97 -0.73
N ALA A 71 15.88 -1.97 -1.64
CA ALA A 71 16.05 -1.41 -2.99
C ALA A 71 16.33 0.10 -2.95
N LEU A 72 15.54 0.86 -2.18
CA LEU A 72 15.73 2.31 -2.04
C LEU A 72 16.99 2.66 -1.25
N GLY A 73 17.35 1.86 -0.25
CA GLY A 73 18.60 2.03 0.50
C GLY A 73 19.83 1.97 -0.40
N LYS A 74 19.86 1.02 -1.35
CA LYS A 74 20.92 0.95 -2.38
C LYS A 74 20.93 2.16 -3.33
N ALA A 75 19.80 2.84 -3.50
CA ALA A 75 19.69 4.07 -4.27
C ALA A 75 20.03 5.34 -3.47
N GLY A 76 20.50 5.20 -2.22
CA GLY A 76 20.94 6.32 -1.38
C GLY A 76 19.84 6.96 -0.53
N TYR A 77 18.65 6.35 -0.46
CA TYR A 77 17.58 6.83 0.42
C TYR A 77 17.78 6.33 1.86
N PHE A 78 17.50 7.19 2.82
CA PHE A 78 17.27 6.77 4.20
C PHE A 78 15.90 6.11 4.31
N THR A 79 15.83 4.91 4.87
CA THR A 79 14.58 4.13 4.96
C THR A 79 14.23 3.83 6.42
N THR A 80 12.98 4.11 6.80
CA THR A 80 12.44 3.82 8.13
C THR A 80 10.98 3.38 8.04
N MET A 81 10.51 2.66 9.06
CA MET A 81 9.11 2.28 9.24
C MET A 81 8.57 2.96 10.51
N VAL A 82 7.35 3.49 10.43
CA VAL A 82 6.63 4.17 11.53
C VAL A 82 5.27 3.52 11.69
#